data_AF-A0A7J9DRZ1-F1
#
_entry.id   AF-A0A7J9DRZ1-F1
#
_cell.length_a   1.000
_cell.length_b   1.000
_cell.length_c   1.000
_cell.angle_alpha   90.00
_cell.angle_beta   90.00
_cell.angle_gamma   90.00
#
_symmetry.space_group_name_H-M   'P 1'
#
loop_
_entity.id
_entity.type
_entity.pdbx_description
1 polymer ?
#
loop_
_entity_poly.entity_id
_entity_poly.type
_entity_poly.pdbx_seq_one_letter_code
_entity_poly.pdbx_strand_id
1 'polypeptide(L)'
;MPVATFSNSKKASSSLSKWRDYTLAEAASFVAKNGTLIVCAVSQPYLPFLNNWLISITRQKHQEKVLVIAEDYATLYKVNEKWPGHAVLGFFNFTSRRPQHLLKILELGYNVMYNDVDMVWLRDPFPYLEGNHDVYFTDDMAAVCMLTLLYVLLC
;
A
#
# COMPACT_ATOMS: atom_id res chain seq x y z
N MET A 1 18.82 -44.15 8.36
CA MET A 1 18.40 -42.73 8.37
C MET A 1 17.42 -42.52 7.23
N PRO A 2 16.12 -42.28 7.46
CA PRO A 2 15.24 -41.96 6.35
C PRO A 2 15.35 -40.46 6.04
N VAL A 3 15.62 -40.16 4.77
CA VAL A 3 15.54 -38.81 4.21
C VAL A 3 14.06 -38.50 3.98
N ALA A 4 13.52 -37.53 4.71
CA ALA A 4 12.19 -37.01 4.46
C ALA A 4 12.28 -35.94 3.36
N THR A 5 11.76 -36.25 2.18
CA THR A 5 11.50 -35.30 1.09
C THR A 5 10.24 -34.50 1.41
N PHE A 6 10.41 -33.22 1.73
CA PHE A 6 9.28 -32.28 1.90
C PHE A 6 8.72 -31.85 0.54
N SER A 7 7.55 -32.37 0.16
CA SER A 7 6.76 -31.85 -0.96
C SER A 7 5.83 -30.73 -0.47
N ASN A 8 6.29 -29.47 -0.56
CA ASN A 8 5.46 -28.30 -0.17
C ASN A 8 4.96 -27.47 -1.37
N SER A 9 5.12 -27.96 -2.60
CA SER A 9 4.82 -27.19 -3.82
C SER A 9 3.32 -26.96 -4.09
N LYS A 10 2.44 -27.87 -3.66
CA LYS A 10 0.99 -27.79 -3.95
C LYS A 10 0.25 -26.71 -3.14
N LYS A 11 0.71 -26.41 -1.92
CA LYS A 11 0.11 -25.37 -1.05
C LYS A 11 0.58 -23.97 -1.45
N ALA A 12 1.86 -23.85 -1.84
CA ALA A 12 2.40 -22.63 -2.39
C ALA A 12 1.71 -22.27 -3.72
N SER A 13 1.54 -23.22 -4.65
CA SER A 13 0.93 -22.92 -5.95
C SER A 13 -0.55 -22.48 -5.85
N SER A 14 -1.33 -23.09 -4.95
CA SER A 14 -2.73 -22.67 -4.71
C SER A 14 -2.83 -21.33 -3.99
N SER A 15 -1.88 -21.04 -3.09
CA SER A 15 -1.81 -19.74 -2.42
C SER A 15 -1.34 -18.62 -3.36
N LEU A 16 -0.55 -18.93 -4.39
CA LEU A 16 -0.14 -17.97 -5.40
C LEU A 16 -1.28 -17.70 -6.40
N SER A 17 -2.05 -18.73 -6.80
CA SER A 17 -3.19 -18.53 -7.69
C SER A 17 -4.25 -17.62 -7.06
N LYS A 18 -4.56 -17.77 -5.77
CA LYS A 18 -5.58 -16.91 -5.11
C LYS A 18 -5.24 -15.43 -5.17
N TRP A 19 -3.95 -15.05 -5.17
CA TRP A 19 -3.57 -13.63 -5.20
C TRP A 19 -3.80 -12.99 -6.57
N ARG A 20 -3.84 -13.79 -7.64
CA ARG A 20 -4.19 -13.30 -8.98
C ARG A 20 -5.65 -12.86 -9.06
N ASP A 21 -6.51 -13.55 -8.32
CA ASP A 21 -7.96 -13.34 -8.32
C ASP A 21 -8.39 -12.43 -7.17
N TYR A 22 -7.47 -12.06 -6.26
CA TYR A 22 -7.74 -11.20 -5.12
C TYR A 22 -8.07 -9.79 -5.61
N THR A 23 -9.31 -9.36 -5.35
CA THR A 23 -9.84 -8.10 -5.89
C THR A 23 -9.47 -6.90 -5.03
N LEU A 24 -9.55 -5.71 -5.60
CA LEU A 24 -9.32 -4.46 -4.88
C LEU A 24 -10.26 -4.28 -3.68
N ALA A 25 -11.52 -4.70 -3.82
CA ALA A 25 -12.51 -4.62 -2.74
C ALA A 25 -12.18 -5.57 -1.59
N GLU A 26 -11.74 -6.80 -1.89
CA GLU A 26 -11.32 -7.76 -0.87
C GLU A 26 -10.04 -7.30 -0.16
N ALA A 27 -9.07 -6.75 -0.91
CA ALA A 27 -7.84 -6.21 -0.34
C ALA A 27 -8.11 -4.98 0.54
N ALA A 28 -8.93 -4.05 0.06
CA ALA A 28 -9.33 -2.86 0.81
C ALA A 28 -10.05 -3.24 2.11
N SER A 29 -11.05 -4.14 2.05
CA SER A 29 -11.79 -4.56 3.25
C SER A 29 -10.92 -5.29 4.27
N PHE A 30 -9.84 -5.95 3.85
CA PHE A 30 -8.90 -6.61 4.75
C PHE A 30 -8.04 -5.61 5.56
N VAL A 31 -7.57 -4.54 4.90
CA VAL A 31 -6.64 -3.55 5.49
C VAL A 31 -7.31 -2.28 6.01
N ALA A 32 -8.58 -2.03 5.68
CA ALA A 32 -9.34 -0.86 6.12
C ALA A 32 -9.58 -0.82 7.65
N LYS A 33 -8.60 -0.36 8.43
CA LYS A 33 -8.79 -0.17 9.88
C LYS A 33 -9.47 1.17 10.11
N ASN A 34 -10.62 1.16 10.79
CA ASN A 34 -11.44 2.34 11.04
C ASN A 34 -11.82 3.08 9.75
N GLY A 35 -12.11 2.33 8.68
CA GLY A 35 -12.49 2.88 7.37
C GLY A 35 -11.37 3.61 6.64
N THR A 36 -10.12 3.55 7.12
CA THR A 36 -8.98 4.26 6.53
C THR A 36 -7.87 3.30 6.15
N LEU A 37 -7.21 3.58 5.03
CA LEU A 37 -6.13 2.77 4.49
C LEU A 37 -5.08 3.62 3.78
N ILE A 38 -3.83 3.17 3.88
CA ILE A 38 -2.64 3.84 3.33
C ILE A 38 -2.28 3.10 2.06
N VAL A 39 -2.30 3.79 0.92
CA VAL A 39 -2.14 3.18 -0.40
C VAL A 39 -0.83 3.63 -1.02
N CYS A 40 -0.03 2.67 -1.48
CA CYS A 40 1.13 2.92 -2.33
C CYS A 40 1.07 2.05 -3.59
N ALA A 41 1.54 2.58 -4.72
CA ALA A 41 1.73 1.80 -5.95
C ALA A 41 3.22 1.55 -6.19
N VAL A 42 3.61 0.30 -6.48
CA VAL A 42 5.03 -0.05 -6.63
C VAL A 42 5.25 -1.24 -7.56
N SER A 43 6.40 -1.25 -8.22
CA SER A 43 6.92 -2.36 -9.03
C SER A 43 8.18 -2.97 -8.43
N GLN A 44 8.57 -4.14 -8.93
CA GLN A 44 9.60 -4.99 -8.36
C GLN A 44 10.96 -4.29 -8.17
N PRO A 45 11.44 -3.41 -9.09
CA PRO A 45 12.70 -2.71 -8.91
C PRO A 45 12.74 -1.83 -7.65
N TYR A 46 11.58 -1.36 -7.18
CA TYR A 46 11.46 -0.44 -6.04
C TYR A 46 11.11 -1.14 -4.72
N LEU A 47 11.09 -2.48 -4.68
CA LEU A 47 10.88 -3.23 -3.42
C LEU A 47 11.85 -2.86 -2.28
N PRO A 48 13.13 -2.49 -2.53
CA PRO A 48 13.99 -1.96 -1.46
C PRO A 48 13.42 -0.68 -0.81
N PHE A 49 12.85 0.24 -1.60
CA PHE A 49 12.18 1.43 -1.06
C PHE A 49 10.91 1.06 -0.29
N LEU A 50 10.09 0.15 -0.82
CA LEU A 50 8.92 -0.36 -0.11
C LEU A 50 9.31 -0.93 1.27
N ASN A 51 10.39 -1.70 1.36
CA ASN A 51 10.86 -2.24 2.63
C ASN A 51 11.28 -1.13 3.61
N ASN A 52 12.01 -0.12 3.14
CA ASN A 52 12.42 1.02 3.97
C ASN A 52 11.21 1.80 4.49
N TRP A 53 10.25 2.06 3.60
CA TRP A 53 9.01 2.75 3.94
C TRP A 53 8.16 1.94 4.94
N LEU A 54 7.98 0.63 4.72
CA LEU A 54 7.25 -0.23 5.65
C LEU A 54 7.90 -0.25 7.05
N ILE A 55 9.23 -0.18 7.15
CA ILE A 55 9.90 -0.01 8.45
C ILE A 55 9.49 1.31 9.11
N SER A 56 9.45 2.40 8.34
CA SER A 56 8.98 3.72 8.81
C SER A 56 7.53 3.66 9.31
N ILE A 57 6.62 3.08 8.53
CA ILE A 57 5.20 2.95 8.87
C ILE A 57 5.00 2.06 10.11
N THR A 58 5.76 0.96 10.20
CA THR A 58 5.67 0.02 11.33
C THR A 58 6.08 0.67 12.65
N ARG A 59 7.06 1.58 12.64
CA ARG A 59 7.45 2.36 13.83
C ARG A 59 6.30 3.21 14.37
N GLN A 60 5.42 3.68 13.49
CA GLN A 60 4.22 4.44 13.84
C GLN A 60 2.98 3.56 14.07
N LYS A 61 3.12 2.22 14.02
CA LYS A 61 2.06 1.23 14.28
C LYS A 61 0.88 1.29 13.29
N HIS A 62 1.11 1.72 12.04
CA HIS A 62 0.06 1.79 11.00
C HIS A 62 0.19 0.71 9.91
N GLN A 63 1.07 -0.27 10.06
CA GLN A 63 1.35 -1.28 9.03
C GLN A 63 0.11 -2.10 8.62
N GLU A 64 -0.84 -2.29 9.53
CA GLU A 64 -2.07 -3.04 9.25
C GLU A 64 -3.01 -2.34 8.26
N LYS A 65 -2.83 -1.02 8.07
CA LYS A 65 -3.62 -0.19 7.15
C LYS A 65 -3.06 -0.13 5.73
N VAL A 66 -1.89 -0.72 5.50
CA VAL A 66 -1.16 -0.56 4.25
C VAL A 66 -1.70 -1.49 3.17
N LEU A 67 -2.08 -0.91 2.03
CA LEU A 67 -2.41 -1.60 0.79
C LEU A 67 -1.38 -1.27 -0.29
N VAL A 68 -0.71 -2.30 -0.80
CA VAL A 68 0.22 -2.18 -1.92
C VAL A 68 -0.51 -2.53 -3.21
N ILE A 69 -0.62 -1.56 -4.11
CA ILE A 69 -1.02 -1.80 -5.49
C ILE A 69 0.23 -2.25 -6.25
N ALA A 70 0.32 -3.55 -6.50
CA ALA A 70 1.43 -4.15 -7.23
C ALA A 70 1.29 -3.88 -8.73
N GLU A 71 2.28 -3.22 -9.33
CA GLU A 71 2.32 -2.94 -10.77
C GLU A 71 2.76 -4.16 -11.61
N ASP A 72 3.25 -5.20 -10.95
CA ASP A 72 3.66 -6.46 -11.58
C ASP A 72 3.42 -7.66 -10.64
N TYR A 73 3.40 -8.86 -11.23
CA TYR A 73 3.18 -10.10 -10.48
C TYR A 73 4.30 -10.41 -9.48
N ALA A 74 5.54 -10.01 -9.76
CA ALA A 74 6.66 -10.30 -8.86
C ALA A 74 6.50 -9.54 -7.53
N THR A 75 6.05 -8.29 -7.61
CA THR A 75 5.67 -7.46 -6.45
C THR A 75 4.48 -8.06 -5.72
N LEU A 76 3.41 -8.41 -6.44
CA LEU A 76 2.19 -9.00 -5.87
C LEU A 76 2.52 -10.20 -4.99
N TYR A 77 3.31 -11.16 -5.52
CA TYR A 77 3.64 -12.36 -4.79
C TYR A 77 4.63 -12.12 -3.66
N LYS A 78 5.69 -11.33 -3.87
CA LYS A 78 6.67 -11.06 -2.82
C LYS A 78 6.04 -10.35 -1.62
N VAL A 79 5.13 -9.39 -1.85
CA VAL A 79 4.44 -8.71 -0.76
C VAL A 79 3.48 -9.67 -0.06
N ASN A 80 2.62 -10.38 -0.80
CA ASN A 80 1.64 -11.29 -0.18
C ASN A 80 2.25 -12.57 0.45
N GLU A 81 3.45 -12.98 0.06
CA GLU A 81 4.19 -14.06 0.73
C GLU A 81 4.59 -13.65 2.14
N LYS A 82 5.03 -12.40 2.31
CA LYS A 82 5.46 -11.85 3.60
C LYS A 82 4.30 -11.24 4.41
N TRP A 83 3.34 -10.64 3.73
CA TRP A 83 2.18 -9.92 4.28
C TRP A 83 0.90 -10.32 3.52
N PRO A 84 0.33 -11.50 3.82
CA PRO A 84 -0.86 -11.99 3.13
C PRO A 84 -2.02 -11.00 3.17
N GLY A 85 -2.57 -10.64 2.01
CA GLY A 85 -3.72 -9.73 1.88
C GLY A 85 -3.35 -8.25 1.77
N HIS A 86 -2.07 -7.89 1.90
CA HIS A 86 -1.61 -6.51 1.81
C HIS A 86 -1.26 -6.06 0.39
N ALA A 87 -1.34 -6.93 -0.62
CA ALA A 87 -1.13 -6.55 -2.00
C ALA A 87 -2.22 -7.04 -2.94
N VAL A 88 -2.55 -6.19 -3.91
CA VAL A 88 -3.46 -6.47 -5.01
C VAL A 88 -2.82 -6.06 -6.33
N LEU A 89 -3.12 -6.77 -7.40
CA LEU A 89 -2.58 -6.47 -8.71
C LEU A 89 -3.27 -5.22 -9.28
N GLY A 90 -2.49 -4.18 -9.60
CA GLY A 90 -2.95 -3.03 -10.35
C GLY A 90 -3.13 -3.38 -11.83
N PHE A 91 -4.06 -2.72 -12.52
CA PHE A 91 -4.25 -2.95 -13.95
C PHE A 91 -2.99 -2.47 -14.71
N PHE A 92 -2.35 -3.37 -15.47
CA PHE A 92 -1.15 -3.10 -16.27
C PHE A 92 -1.36 -1.93 -17.25
N ASN A 93 -0.94 -0.74 -16.83
CA ASN A 93 -0.33 0.34 -17.63
C ASN A 93 0.05 1.47 -16.67
N PHE A 94 1.25 2.04 -16.87
CA PHE A 94 1.92 3.15 -16.17
C PHE A 94 1.06 4.12 -15.33
N THR A 95 1.69 4.71 -14.29
CA THR A 95 1.35 5.87 -13.41
C THR A 95 0.09 6.70 -13.68
N SER A 96 -0.30 6.95 -14.94
CA SER A 96 -1.55 7.62 -15.32
C SER A 96 -2.82 6.91 -14.82
N ARG A 97 -2.72 5.66 -14.38
CA ARG A 97 -3.82 4.91 -13.76
C ARG A 97 -3.95 5.00 -12.24
N ARG A 98 -2.98 5.64 -11.57
CA ARG A 98 -3.03 5.85 -10.11
C ARG A 98 -4.31 6.56 -9.66
N PRO A 99 -4.80 7.61 -10.34
CA PRO A 99 -6.09 8.24 -9.99
C PRO A 99 -7.25 7.25 -9.99
N GLN A 100 -7.34 6.35 -10.97
CA GLN A 100 -8.43 5.37 -11.08
C GLN A 100 -8.39 4.31 -9.98
N HIS A 101 -7.20 3.93 -9.51
CA HIS A 101 -7.11 3.02 -8.36
C HIS A 101 -7.62 3.71 -7.08
N LEU A 102 -7.26 4.96 -6.86
CA LEU A 102 -7.75 5.74 -5.72
C LEU A 102 -9.26 5.96 -5.79
N LEU A 103 -9.77 6.39 -6.94
CA LEU A 103 -11.21 6.56 -7.18
C LEU A 103 -11.99 5.30 -6.82
N LYS A 104 -11.56 4.12 -7.29
CA LYS A 104 -12.26 2.86 -6.97
C LYS A 104 -12.30 2.55 -5.48
N ILE A 105 -11.27 2.94 -4.74
CA ILE A 105 -11.23 2.74 -3.29
C ILE A 105 -12.16 3.74 -2.58
N LEU A 106 -12.18 4.99 -3.06
CA LEU A 106 -13.10 6.03 -2.58
C LEU A 106 -14.56 5.66 -2.85
N GLU A 107 -14.86 5.12 -4.03
CA GLU A 107 -16.19 4.59 -4.41
C GLU A 107 -16.66 3.43 -3.52
N LEU A 108 -15.74 2.70 -2.89
CA LEU A 108 -16.04 1.67 -1.89
C LEU A 108 -16.35 2.26 -0.50
N GLY A 109 -16.20 3.57 -0.31
CA GLY A 109 -16.49 4.29 0.94
C GLY A 109 -15.33 4.32 1.95
N TYR A 110 -14.09 4.10 1.51
CA TYR A 110 -12.91 4.18 2.38
C TYR A 110 -12.20 5.53 2.27
N ASN A 111 -11.64 5.99 3.39
CA ASN A 111 -10.69 7.09 3.40
C ASN A 111 -9.32 6.59 2.93
N VAL A 112 -8.69 7.35 2.03
CA VAL A 112 -7.43 6.94 1.41
C VAL A 112 -6.33 7.95 1.70
N MET A 113 -5.25 7.47 2.30
CA MET A 113 -3.99 8.22 2.35
C MET A 113 -3.04 7.66 1.29
N TYR A 114 -2.90 8.35 0.16
CA TYR A 114 -1.90 7.97 -0.83
C TYR A 114 -0.50 8.36 -0.34
N ASN A 115 0.48 7.46 -0.52
CA ASN A 115 1.87 7.71 -0.18
C ASN A 115 2.77 6.95 -1.17
N ASP A 116 3.73 7.65 -1.80
CA ASP A 116 4.75 6.97 -2.59
C ASP A 116 5.78 6.28 -1.69
N VAL A 117 6.42 5.22 -2.19
CA VAL A 117 7.32 4.35 -1.41
C VAL A 117 8.67 4.98 -1.08
N ASP A 118 9.00 6.12 -1.66
CA ASP A 118 10.22 6.89 -1.40
C ASP A 118 10.04 7.98 -0.33
N MET A 119 8.82 8.15 0.19
CA MET A 119 8.55 9.02 1.34
C MET A 119 9.02 8.37 2.65
N VAL A 120 9.35 9.18 3.67
CA VAL A 120 9.70 8.69 5.01
C VAL A 120 8.92 9.48 6.06
N TRP A 121 8.28 8.77 6.99
CA TRP A 121 7.51 9.40 8.07
C TRP A 121 8.41 9.65 9.27
N LEU A 122 8.67 10.93 9.56
CA LEU A 122 9.39 11.33 10.77
C LEU A 122 8.54 11.17 12.03
N ARG A 123 7.21 11.34 11.91
CA ARG A 123 6.21 11.18 12.96
C ARG A 123 4.93 10.60 12.38
N ASP A 124 4.03 10.16 13.25
CA ASP A 124 2.68 9.76 12.87
C ASP A 124 1.89 10.99 12.36
N PRO A 125 1.37 10.97 11.12
CA PRO A 125 0.57 12.06 10.56
C PRO A 125 -0.90 12.03 11.02
N PHE A 126 -1.43 10.87 11.45
CA PHE A 126 -2.86 10.72 11.78
C PHE A 126 -3.35 11.63 12.92
N PRO A 127 -2.57 11.93 13.98
CA PRO A 127 -2.97 12.89 15.01
C PRO A 127 -3.23 14.32 14.48
N TYR A 128 -2.78 14.65 13.27
CA TYR A 128 -3.04 15.96 12.67
C TYR A 128 -4.24 15.94 11.70
N LEU A 129 -4.77 14.76 11.38
CA LEU A 129 -5.93 14.57 10.52
C LEU A 129 -7.22 14.58 11.35
N GLU A 130 -7.48 15.69 12.04
CA GLU A 130 -8.61 15.85 12.94
C GLU A 130 -9.78 16.61 12.30
N GLY A 131 -11.01 16.24 12.69
CA GLY A 131 -12.25 16.89 12.23
C GLY A 131 -12.89 16.23 11.01
N ASN A 132 -13.99 16.82 10.54
CA ASN A 132 -14.73 16.35 9.37
C ASN A 132 -14.39 17.23 8.17
N HIS A 133 -13.19 17.01 7.61
CA HIS A 133 -12.66 17.77 6.49
C HIS A 133 -12.50 16.84 5.29
N ASP A 134 -12.76 17.37 4.11
CA ASP A 134 -12.55 16.64 2.86
C ASP A 134 -11.03 16.58 2.57
N VAL A 135 -10.34 17.72 2.59
CA VAL A 135 -8.93 17.83 2.20
C VAL A 135 -8.05 18.27 3.38
N TYR A 136 -6.88 17.64 3.52
CA TYR A 136 -5.80 18.10 4.39
C TYR A 136 -4.61 18.55 3.57
N PHE A 137 -4.10 19.75 3.87
CA PHE A 137 -2.83 20.25 3.34
C PHE A 137 -1.83 20.37 4.48
N THR A 138 -0.62 19.87 4.27
CA THR A 138 0.51 20.07 5.20
C THR A 138 1.56 20.88 4.46
N ASP A 139 1.95 22.01 5.04
CA ASP A 139 3.02 22.86 4.53
C ASP A 139 4.32 22.53 5.27
N ASP A 140 5.37 22.23 4.51
CA ASP A 140 6.72 22.02 5.01
C ASP A 140 7.35 23.40 5.30
N MET A 141 6.85 24.09 6.33
CA MET A 141 7.41 25.36 6.82
C MET A 141 8.81 25.15 7.43
N ALA A 142 9.78 24.73 6.63
CA ALA A 142 11.20 24.90 6.90
C ALA A 142 11.57 26.33 6.49
N ALA A 143 12.32 27.05 7.34
CA ALA A 143 12.76 28.41 7.09
C ALA A 143 13.71 28.58 5.87
N VAL A 144 13.84 27.58 4.99
CA VAL A 144 14.71 27.64 3.82
C VAL A 144 14.06 26.91 2.62
N CYS A 145 13.73 27.73 1.63
CA CYS A 145 13.59 27.47 0.20
C CYS A 145 12.38 26.65 -0.31
N MET A 146 11.61 27.33 -1.16
CA MET A 146 10.51 26.86 -2.00
C MET A 146 10.79 25.54 -2.75
N LEU A 147 9.68 24.80 -2.95
CA LEU A 147 9.44 23.58 -3.73
C LEU A 147 9.63 22.27 -2.95
N THR A 148 8.53 21.66 -2.51
CA THR A 148 7.98 20.41 -3.08
C THR A 148 6.51 20.23 -2.63
N LEU A 149 5.62 19.90 -3.56
CA LEU A 149 4.18 19.70 -3.34
C LEU A 149 3.89 18.35 -2.66
N LEU A 150 3.21 18.35 -1.51
CA LEU A 150 2.60 17.17 -0.91
C LEU A 150 1.16 17.02 -1.47
N TYR A 151 0.95 16.06 -2.37
CA TYR A 151 -0.39 15.75 -2.89
C TYR A 151 -1.13 14.78 -1.96
N VAL A 152 -2.12 15.29 -1.23
CA VAL A 152 -3.25 14.49 -0.73
C VAL A 152 -4.32 14.56 -1.82
N LEU A 153 -4.45 13.50 -2.63
CA LEU A 153 -5.38 13.48 -3.75
C LEU A 153 -6.78 13.08 -3.27
N LEU A 154 -7.72 14.02 -3.39
CA LEU A 154 -9.17 13.80 -3.39
C LEU A 154 -9.69 13.88 -4.83
N CYS A 155 -10.39 12.83 -5.24
CA CYS A 155 -11.55 12.74 -6.12
C CYS A 155 -11.76 11.26 -6.48
#